data_AF-A0A822F5P9-F1
#
_entry.id   AF-A0A822F5P9-F1
#
_cell.length_a   1.000
_cell.length_b   1.000
_cell.length_c   1.000
_cell.angle_alpha   90.00
_cell.angle_beta   90.00
_cell.angle_gamma   90.00
#
_symmetry.space_group_name_H-M   'P 1'
#
loop_
_entity.id
_entity.type
_entity.pdbx_description
1 polymer ?
#
loop_
_entity_poly.entity_id
_entity_poly.type
_entity_poly.pdbx_seq_one_letter_code
_entity_poly.pdbx_strand_id
1 'polypeptide(L)'
;MSMAKEDLAKDNEKRSCELATDFTHLQLQPKHKIMTLKFALNQAFVRGKNPIDEHPLNYDEYNPFNICAASNVPHLSVRNLKIKPTLI
;
A
#
# COMPACT_ATOMS: atom_id res chain seq x y z
N MET A 1 6.97 -14.29 28.34
CA MET A 1 7.37 -14.48 26.92
C MET A 1 6.23 -15.06 26.08
N SER A 2 5.03 -14.47 26.13
CA SER A 2 3.88 -14.90 25.31
C SER A 2 3.28 -13.78 24.46
N MET A 3 3.55 -12.51 24.78
CA MET A 3 2.97 -11.36 24.07
C MET A 3 3.68 -10.99 22.76
N ALA A 4 4.95 -11.39 22.58
CA ALA A 4 5.73 -10.99 21.40
C ALA A 4 5.34 -11.74 20.10
N LYS A 5 4.65 -12.88 20.19
CA LYS A 5 4.30 -13.69 19.00
C LYS A 5 3.05 -13.18 18.29
N GLU A 6 2.11 -12.61 19.03
CA GLU A 6 0.84 -12.11 18.48
C GLU A 6 1.01 -10.77 17.78
N ASP A 7 1.87 -9.89 18.33
CA ASP A 7 2.19 -8.61 17.70
C ASP A 7 2.96 -8.80 16.38
N LEU A 8 3.86 -9.79 16.33
CA LEU A 8 4.59 -10.15 15.10
C LEU A 8 3.67 -10.71 14.01
N ALA A 9 2.64 -11.48 14.40
CA ALA A 9 1.66 -11.99 13.46
C ALA A 9 0.85 -10.83 12.82
N LYS A 10 0.42 -9.86 13.62
CA LYS A 10 -0.30 -8.67 13.13
C LYS A 10 0.57 -7.78 12.25
N ASP A 11 1.86 -7.64 12.56
CA ASP A 11 2.78 -6.83 11.75
C ASP A 11 3.04 -7.43 10.37
N ASN A 12 3.17 -8.75 10.29
CA ASN A 12 3.28 -9.46 9.01
C ASN A 12 2.02 -9.28 8.14
N GLU A 13 0.85 -9.23 8.76
CA GLU A 13 -0.43 -9.02 8.06
C GLU A 13 -0.53 -7.59 7.51
N LYS A 14 -0.14 -6.58 8.29
CA LYS A 14 -0.03 -5.19 7.82
C LYS A 14 0.90 -5.10 6.62
N ARG A 15 2.09 -5.70 6.73
CA ARG A 15 3.08 -5.69 5.65
C ARG A 15 2.55 -6.34 4.37
N SER A 16 1.79 -7.43 4.50
CA SER A 16 1.13 -8.07 3.34
C SER A 16 0.06 -7.20 2.71
N CYS A 17 -0.71 -6.45 3.51
CA CYS A 17 -1.70 -5.51 2.99
C CYS A 17 -1.03 -4.34 2.28
N GLU A 18 0.00 -3.72 2.88
CA GLU A 18 0.78 -2.65 2.24
C GLU A 18 1.33 -3.08 0.88
N LEU A 19 1.93 -4.28 0.81
CA LEU A 19 2.48 -4.81 -0.44
C LEU A 19 1.40 -5.02 -1.49
N ALA A 20 0.22 -5.51 -1.09
CA ALA A 20 -0.89 -5.72 -2.00
C ALA A 20 -1.40 -4.39 -2.58
N THR A 21 -1.49 -3.36 -1.72
CA THR A 21 -1.93 -2.02 -2.12
C THR A 21 -0.88 -1.33 -3.00
N ASP A 22 0.41 -1.42 -2.65
CA ASP A 22 1.52 -0.92 -3.47
C ASP A 22 1.50 -1.52 -4.88
N PHE A 23 1.22 -2.82 -4.98
CA PHE A 23 1.16 -3.53 -6.27
C PHE A 23 0.13 -2.91 -7.24
N THR A 24 -0.91 -2.23 -6.73
CA THR A 24 -1.95 -1.59 -7.56
C THR A 24 -1.44 -0.41 -8.39
N HIS A 25 -0.32 0.22 -7.99
CA HIS A 25 0.28 1.36 -8.67
C HIS A 25 1.31 0.98 -9.74
N LEU A 26 1.60 -0.31 -9.90
CA LEU A 26 2.48 -0.75 -10.97
C LEU A 26 1.85 -0.53 -12.35
N GLN A 27 2.67 -0.11 -13.30
CA GLN A 27 2.28 0.12 -14.69
C GLN A 27 2.19 -1.21 -15.46
N LEU A 28 1.19 -2.02 -15.11
CA LEU A 28 0.92 -3.31 -15.73
C LEU A 28 -0.14 -3.21 -16.83
N GLN A 29 -0.19 -4.20 -17.72
CA GLN A 29 -1.30 -4.36 -18.66
C GLN A 29 -2.64 -4.47 -17.91
N PRO A 30 -3.76 -3.94 -18.45
CA PRO A 30 -5.05 -3.90 -17.75
C PRO A 30 -5.52 -5.27 -17.22
N LYS A 31 -5.26 -6.34 -17.98
CA LYS A 31 -5.59 -7.72 -17.57
C LYS A 31 -4.93 -8.14 -16.26
N HIS A 32 -3.68 -7.72 -16.04
CA HIS A 32 -2.94 -8.02 -14.82
C HIS A 32 -3.34 -7.05 -13.69
N LYS A 33 -3.61 -5.78 -14.03
CA LYS A 33 -4.06 -4.77 -13.06
C LYS A 33 -5.39 -5.14 -12.40
N ILE A 34 -6.31 -5.75 -13.13
CA ILE A 34 -7.58 -6.27 -12.58
C ILE A 34 -7.32 -7.35 -11.53
N MET A 35 -6.37 -8.25 -11.78
CA MET A 35 -6.01 -9.32 -10.83
C MET A 35 -5.43 -8.72 -9.55
N THR A 36 -4.53 -7.75 -9.68
CA THR A 36 -3.93 -7.02 -8.56
C THR A 36 -4.97 -6.28 -7.72
N LEU A 37 -5.89 -5.54 -8.34
CA LEU A 37 -6.96 -4.83 -7.64
C LEU A 37 -7.87 -5.78 -6.86
N LYS A 38 -8.24 -6.91 -7.47
CA LYS A 38 -9.03 -7.95 -6.78
C LYS A 38 -8.30 -8.52 -5.58
N PHE A 39 -6.99 -8.76 -5.70
CA PHE A 39 -6.17 -9.26 -4.61
C PHE A 39 -6.08 -8.25 -3.46
N ALA A 40 -5.80 -6.96 -3.75
CA ALA A 40 -5.75 -5.90 -2.75
C ALA A 40 -7.10 -5.74 -2.02
N LEU A 41 -8.21 -5.76 -2.75
CA LEU A 41 -9.55 -5.73 -2.18
C LEU A 41 -9.82 -6.93 -1.26
N ASN A 42 -9.44 -8.14 -1.68
CA ASN A 42 -9.61 -9.33 -0.87
C ASN A 42 -8.80 -9.22 0.44
N GLN A 43 -7.56 -8.70 0.38
CA GLN A 43 -6.75 -8.53 1.59
C GLN A 43 -7.29 -7.46 2.52
N ALA A 44 -7.82 -6.35 2.00
CA ALA A 44 -8.38 -5.26 2.80
C ALA A 44 -9.73 -5.65 3.44
N PHE A 45 -10.67 -6.20 2.67
CA PHE A 45 -12.05 -6.42 3.11
C PHE A 45 -12.34 -7.80 3.69
N VAL A 46 -11.68 -8.87 3.22
CA VAL A 46 -11.96 -10.22 3.74
C VAL A 46 -11.31 -10.42 5.11
N ARG A 47 -10.24 -9.67 5.41
CA ARG A 47 -9.53 -9.75 6.69
C ARG A 47 -10.05 -8.76 7.74
N GLY A 48 -10.55 -7.59 7.32
CA GLY A 48 -11.30 -6.67 8.18
C GLY A 48 -12.77 -7.03 8.22
N LYS A 49 -13.24 -7.70 9.27
CA LYS A 49 -14.68 -8.00 9.46
C LYS A 49 -15.53 -6.73 9.66
N ASN A 50 -14.88 -5.58 9.80
CA ASN A 50 -15.47 -4.26 9.98
C ASN A 50 -15.06 -3.36 8.81
N PRO A 51 -15.95 -2.48 8.31
CA PRO A 51 -15.63 -1.51 7.24
C PRO A 51 -14.76 -0.34 7.75
N ILE A 52 -14.05 -0.54 8.86
CA ILE A 52 -13.22 0.44 9.53
C ILE A 52 -11.79 -0.06 9.41
N ASP A 53 -10.87 0.83 9.01
CA ASP A 53 -9.46 0.50 8.97
C ASP A 53 -8.94 0.34 10.41
N GLU A 54 -8.86 -0.90 10.88
CA GLU A 54 -8.33 -1.24 12.20
C GLU A 54 -6.82 -0.99 12.29
N HIS A 55 -6.11 -1.02 11.16
CA HIS A 55 -4.66 -1.00 11.12
C HIS A 55 -4.19 -0.02 10.03
N PRO A 56 -3.86 1.24 10.39
CA PRO A 56 -3.49 2.26 9.42
C PRO A 56 -2.27 1.79 8.61
N LEU A 57 -2.43 1.76 7.29
CA LEU A 57 -1.38 1.41 6.33
C LEU A 57 -0.60 2.66 5.92
N ASN A 58 0.71 2.52 5.65
CA ASN A 58 1.51 3.61 5.07
C ASN A 58 1.29 3.72 3.55
N TYR A 59 0.07 4.09 3.16
CA TYR A 59 -0.37 4.17 1.77
C TYR A 59 -1.21 5.43 1.54
N ASP A 60 -0.90 6.16 0.47
CA ASP A 60 -1.65 7.34 0.02
C ASP A 60 -1.92 7.21 -1.48
N GLU A 61 -3.19 7.16 -1.85
CA GLU A 61 -3.64 6.97 -3.23
C GLU A 61 -3.42 8.20 -4.13
N TYR A 62 -3.32 9.40 -3.54
CA TYR A 62 -3.17 10.65 -4.29
C TYR A 62 -1.71 11.06 -4.45
N ASN A 63 -0.82 10.48 -3.65
CA ASN A 63 0.59 10.83 -3.67
C ASN A 63 1.36 9.89 -4.60
N PRO A 64 1.92 10.39 -5.72
CA PRO A 64 2.66 9.54 -6.64
C PRO A 64 3.96 9.01 -6.01
N PHE A 65 4.18 7.71 -6.10
CA PHE A 65 5.39 7.04 -5.60
C PHE A 65 5.94 6.02 -6.59
N ASN A 66 7.21 5.65 -6.41
CA ASN A 66 7.88 4.57 -7.11
C ASN A 66 8.26 3.47 -6.11
N ILE A 67 8.03 2.21 -6.44
CA ILE A 67 8.36 1.09 -5.56
C ILE A 67 9.79 0.63 -5.83
N CYS A 68 10.59 0.48 -4.78
CA CYS A 68 11.92 -0.12 -4.89
C CYS A 68 11.79 -1.64 -5.11
N ALA A 69 12.38 -2.16 -6.19
CA ALA A 69 12.33 -3.59 -6.51
C ALA A 69 13.12 -4.49 -5.52
N ALA A 70 14.05 -3.92 -4.75
CA ALA A 70 14.86 -4.67 -3.80
C ALA A 70 14.21 -4.74 -2.40
N SER A 71 13.57 -3.65 -1.94
CA SER A 71 12.99 -3.56 -0.60
C SER A 71 11.47 -3.67 -0.58
N ASN A 72 10.81 -3.55 -1.75
CA ASN A 72 9.36 -3.42 -1.88
C ASN A 72 8.79 -2.31 -0.98
N VAL A 73 9.54 -1.21 -0.84
CA VAL A 73 9.13 -0.02 -0.10
C VAL A 73 8.78 1.08 -1.10
N PRO A 74 7.64 1.78 -0.91
CA PRO A 74 7.29 2.93 -1.73
C PRO A 74 8.21 4.11 -1.39
N HIS A 75 8.88 4.65 -2.41
CA HIS A 75 9.59 5.90 -2.33
C HIS A 75 8.74 6.98 -2.98
N LEU A 76 8.38 8.00 -2.19
CA LEU A 76 7.65 9.15 -2.69
C LEU A 76 8.38 9.75 -3.89
N SER A 77 7.65 9.95 -4.98
CA SER A 77 8.19 10.54 -6.18
C SER A 77 8.24 12.05 -6.00
N VAL A 78 9.25 12.53 -5.25
CA VAL A 78 9.55 13.96 -5.09
C VAL A 78 9.82 14.67 -6.42
N ARG A 79 9.96 13.91 -7.52
CA ARG A 79 10.22 14.42 -8.88
C ARG A 79 9.02 15.09 -9.56
N ASN A 80 7.81 14.95 -9.03
CA ASN A 80 6.58 15.54 -9.61
C ASN A 80 5.94 16.66 -8.80
N LEU A 81 6.55 17.09 -7.69
CA LEU A 81 6.22 18.37 -7.08
C LEU A 81 6.83 19.49 -7.94
N LYS A 82 6.20 19.77 -9.10
CA LYS A 82 6.21 21.13 -9.63
C LYS A 82 5.50 21.98 -8.60
N ILE A 83 6.27 22.49 -7.63
CA ILE A 83 5.87 23.65 -6.86
C ILE A 83 5.69 24.72 -7.93
N LYS A 84 4.46 24.89 -8.42
CA LYS A 84 4.12 26.04 -9.24
C LYS A 84 4.51 27.24 -8.37
N PRO A 85 5.39 28.15 -8.81
CA PRO A 85 5.58 29.39 -8.09
C PRO A 85 4.20 30.03 -8.00
N THR A 86 3.66 30.10 -6.79
CA THR A 86 2.44 30.84 -6.49
C THR A 86 2.72 32.26 -6.96
N LEU A 87 2.04 32.66 -8.04
CA LEU A 87 1.97 34.06 -8.45
C LEU A 87 1.29 34.81 -7.31
N ILE A 88 2.08 35.60 -6.59
CA ILE A 88 1.67 36.82 -5.88
C ILE A 88 2.76 37.85 -6.16
#